data_AF-A0ABD1DZT9-F1
#
_entry.id   AF-A0ABD1DZT9-F1
#
_cell.length_a   1.000
_cell.length_b   1.000
_cell.length_c   1.000
_cell.angle_alpha   90.00
_cell.angle_beta   90.00
_cell.angle_gamma   90.00
#
_symmetry.space_group_name_H-M   'P 1'
#
loop_
_entity.id
_entity.type
_entity.pdbx_description
1 polymer ?
#
loop_
_entity_poly.entity_id
_entity_poly.type
_entity_poly.pdbx_seq_one_letter_code
_entity_poly.pdbx_strand_id
1 'polypeptide(L)'
;MENICSPVSNVILSSTTENNIRVITVAAQFVVINYSSYELYGWCFAVLDNEQLDQIRQDERSQHTACIGLPQNDRKCDNPQGSAVTVLSNLSQHKNRLKPNSSYQCYLALYQHGTDTEFSLPIHLNAPVSRRSFCVQHLTPTHEDRYIPLALSTVTHHGQHYVSIYDDPCPSYAIENRTDFNIYVAQADSTNASKPAEAVPECPAEANFVWYQIVRSRQTVFYTPPELDAVFPEAQTVEVALIFACVSGSAIRWSHPVRIDENKNIFLNIPLYGDLKLAVNVRNRTTEIVIDYI
;
A
#
# COMPACT_ATOMS: atom_id res chain seq x y z
N MET A 1 14.51 -23.90 -13.82
CA MET A 1 13.10 -24.32 -13.85
C MET A 1 12.28 -23.09 -13.56
N GLU A 2 11.54 -22.59 -14.54
CA GLU A 2 10.61 -21.48 -14.33
C GLU A 2 9.50 -21.97 -13.40
N ASN A 3 9.37 -21.35 -12.23
CA ASN A 3 8.21 -21.54 -11.38
C ASN A 3 7.01 -20.92 -12.11
N ILE A 4 6.28 -21.73 -12.89
CA ILE A 4 5.02 -21.31 -13.50
C ILE A 4 4.08 -20.95 -12.35
N CYS A 5 3.77 -19.67 -12.24
CA CYS A 5 2.85 -19.16 -11.23
C CYS A 5 1.42 -19.54 -11.65
N SER A 6 0.88 -20.63 -11.08
CA SER A 6 -0.51 -21.03 -11.34
C SER A 6 -1.47 -19.93 -10.89
N PRO A 7 -2.26 -19.31 -11.78
CA PRO A 7 -3.17 -18.23 -11.42
C PRO A 7 -4.32 -18.73 -10.53
N VAL A 8 -4.82 -17.89 -9.63
CA VAL A 8 -6.06 -18.12 -8.87
C VAL A 8 -7.19 -17.33 -9.56
N SER A 9 -8.30 -17.99 -9.85
CA SER A 9 -9.53 -17.30 -10.28
C SER A 9 -10.43 -17.06 -9.08
N ASN A 10 -10.92 -15.83 -8.92
CA ASN A 10 -11.80 -15.48 -7.81
C ASN A 10 -13.14 -14.94 -8.33
N VAL A 11 -14.21 -15.69 -8.08
CA VAL A 11 -15.57 -15.37 -8.53
C VAL A 11 -16.59 -15.70 -7.44
N ILE A 12 -17.64 -14.90 -7.38
CA ILE A 12 -18.84 -15.13 -6.58
C ILE A 12 -19.89 -15.77 -7.47
N LEU A 13 -20.50 -16.83 -6.94
CA LEU A 13 -21.66 -17.48 -7.53
C LEU A 13 -22.87 -17.20 -6.65
N SER A 14 -23.87 -16.53 -7.21
CA SER A 14 -25.16 -16.33 -6.55
C SER A 14 -26.29 -16.94 -7.37
N SER A 15 -27.39 -17.29 -6.71
CA SER A 15 -28.54 -17.93 -7.32
C SER A 15 -29.81 -17.27 -6.78
N THR A 16 -30.53 -16.56 -7.63
CA THR A 16 -31.82 -15.92 -7.30
C THR A 16 -32.93 -16.54 -8.15
N THR A 17 -34.18 -16.44 -7.70
CA THR A 17 -35.34 -16.85 -8.49
C THR A 17 -36.12 -15.60 -8.87
N GLU A 18 -36.18 -15.29 -10.16
CA GLU A 18 -36.92 -14.16 -10.70
C GLU A 18 -37.96 -14.69 -11.70
N ASN A 19 -39.23 -14.34 -11.52
CA ASN A 19 -40.33 -14.79 -12.39
C ASN A 19 -40.42 -16.33 -12.56
N ASN A 20 -40.21 -17.10 -11.48
CA ASN A 20 -40.12 -18.57 -11.48
C ASN A 20 -38.96 -19.15 -12.31
N ILE A 21 -38.01 -18.32 -12.73
CA ILE A 21 -36.78 -18.75 -13.41
C ILE A 21 -35.63 -18.60 -12.43
N ARG A 22 -34.81 -19.65 -12.30
CA ARG A 22 -33.60 -19.59 -11.49
C ARG A 22 -32.50 -18.89 -12.29
N VAL A 23 -32.06 -17.74 -11.81
CA VAL A 23 -30.96 -16.95 -12.37
C VAL A 23 -29.70 -17.24 -11.56
N ILE A 24 -28.64 -17.69 -12.24
CA ILE A 24 -27.33 -17.89 -11.65
C ILE A 24 -26.43 -16.74 -12.12
N THR A 25 -25.91 -15.96 -11.19
CA THR A 25 -24.99 -14.85 -11.48
C THR A 25 -23.57 -15.26 -11.13
N VAL A 26 -22.67 -15.07 -12.07
CA VAL A 26 -21.22 -15.19 -11.87
C VAL A 26 -20.63 -13.79 -11.93
N ALA A 27 -19.95 -13.37 -10.87
CA ALA A 27 -19.37 -12.05 -10.81
C ALA A 27 -17.97 -12.09 -10.18
N ALA A 28 -17.10 -11.14 -10.52
CA ALA A 28 -15.83 -10.99 -9.81
C ALA A 28 -16.09 -10.56 -8.36
N GLN A 29 -15.32 -11.11 -7.42
CA GLN A 29 -15.42 -10.70 -6.02
C GLN A 29 -14.95 -9.27 -5.80
N PHE A 30 -13.93 -8.82 -6.54
CA PHE A 30 -13.38 -7.47 -6.41
C PHE A 30 -13.56 -6.69 -7.72
N VAL A 31 -13.99 -5.44 -7.59
CA VAL A 31 -14.11 -4.48 -8.69
C VAL A 31 -13.36 -3.22 -8.30
N VAL A 32 -12.39 -2.81 -9.10
CA VAL A 32 -11.55 -1.63 -8.86
C VAL A 32 -12.00 -0.48 -9.74
N ILE A 33 -12.25 0.68 -9.16
CA ILE A 33 -12.72 1.88 -9.83
C ILE A 33 -11.72 3.00 -9.57
N ASN A 34 -11.21 3.60 -10.65
CA ASN A 34 -10.22 4.67 -10.57
C ASN A 34 -10.88 6.03 -10.84
N TYR A 35 -11.00 6.86 -9.80
CA TYR A 35 -11.43 8.26 -9.86
C TYR A 35 -10.26 9.24 -9.64
N SER A 36 -9.02 8.74 -9.61
CA SER A 36 -7.84 9.59 -9.56
C SER A 36 -7.65 10.32 -10.89
N SER A 37 -6.81 11.34 -10.88
CA SER A 37 -6.46 12.10 -12.08
C SER A 37 -5.44 11.39 -12.96
N TYR A 38 -5.15 10.12 -12.70
CA TYR A 38 -4.02 9.39 -13.29
C TYR A 38 -4.47 8.05 -13.87
N GLU A 39 -3.82 7.65 -14.96
CA GLU A 39 -3.93 6.29 -15.49
C GLU A 39 -3.12 5.35 -14.61
N LEU A 40 -3.80 4.36 -14.02
CA LEU A 40 -3.22 3.42 -13.08
C LEU A 40 -3.38 1.99 -13.59
N TYR A 41 -2.51 1.13 -13.10
CA TYR A 41 -2.56 -0.31 -13.31
C TYR A 41 -2.51 -0.99 -11.95
N GLY A 42 -3.20 -2.12 -11.85
CA GLY A 42 -3.25 -2.94 -10.64
C GLY A 42 -2.59 -4.28 -10.88
N TRP A 43 -1.63 -4.65 -10.05
CA TRP A 43 -1.17 -6.03 -9.93
C TRP A 43 -1.96 -6.72 -8.81
N CYS A 44 -2.71 -7.75 -9.19
CA CYS A 44 -3.55 -8.50 -8.27
C CYS A 44 -2.90 -9.84 -7.93
N PHE A 45 -2.77 -10.15 -6.64
CA PHE A 45 -2.15 -11.39 -6.21
C PHE A 45 -2.82 -11.98 -4.97
N ALA A 46 -2.61 -13.28 -4.77
CA ALA A 46 -3.20 -14.05 -3.70
C ALA A 46 -2.14 -14.89 -2.99
N VAL A 47 -2.31 -15.05 -1.69
CA VAL A 47 -1.48 -15.91 -0.82
C VAL A 47 -2.43 -16.76 0.02
N LEU A 48 -2.08 -18.03 0.24
CA LEU A 48 -2.83 -18.90 1.15
C LEU A 48 -2.95 -18.26 2.53
N ASP A 49 -4.14 -18.32 3.11
CA ASP A 49 -4.45 -17.68 4.40
C ASP A 49 -3.54 -18.11 5.56
N ASN A 50 -3.04 -19.34 5.51
CA ASN A 50 -2.20 -19.95 6.53
C ASN A 50 -0.69 -19.84 6.25
N GLU A 51 -0.28 -19.07 5.25
CA GLU A 51 1.12 -18.90 4.86
C GLU A 51 1.65 -17.53 5.29
N GLN A 52 2.93 -17.47 5.65
CA GLN A 52 3.63 -16.22 5.93
C GLN A 52 4.86 -16.15 5.02
N LEU A 53 4.97 -15.05 4.28
CA LEU A 53 6.06 -14.75 3.37
C LEU A 53 7.02 -13.80 4.08
N ASP A 54 8.32 -14.07 3.98
CA ASP A 54 9.35 -13.26 4.64
C ASP A 54 9.32 -11.81 4.13
N GLN A 55 9.22 -11.62 2.81
CA GLN A 55 9.00 -10.33 2.14
C GLN A 55 8.41 -10.56 0.74
N ILE A 56 7.52 -9.68 0.29
CA ILE A 56 7.17 -9.61 -1.13
C ILE A 56 8.25 -8.77 -1.82
N ARG A 57 9.19 -9.45 -2.50
CA ARG A 57 10.28 -8.79 -3.23
C ARG A 57 9.78 -8.32 -4.60
N GLN A 58 10.01 -7.04 -4.91
CA GLN A 58 9.77 -6.44 -6.23
C GLN A 58 10.47 -7.19 -7.38
N ASP A 59 11.56 -7.90 -7.09
CA ASP A 59 12.38 -8.62 -8.09
C ASP A 59 11.94 -10.05 -8.40
N GLU A 60 10.86 -10.56 -7.78
CA GLU A 60 10.27 -11.86 -8.13
C GLU A 60 9.46 -11.79 -9.42
N ARG A 61 10.14 -11.31 -10.48
CA ARG A 61 9.75 -11.09 -11.88
C ARG A 61 9.32 -12.35 -12.63
N SER A 62 8.67 -13.31 -11.98
CA SER A 62 7.76 -14.17 -12.71
C SER A 62 6.62 -13.26 -13.18
N GLN A 63 6.75 -12.78 -14.42
CA GLN A 63 5.84 -11.93 -15.19
C GLN A 63 4.49 -11.70 -14.49
N HIS A 64 4.15 -10.46 -14.18
CA HIS A 64 2.87 -10.10 -13.58
C HIS A 64 1.72 -10.57 -14.49
N THR A 65 1.26 -11.81 -14.29
CA THR A 65 0.27 -12.46 -15.15
C THR A 65 -1.15 -11.97 -14.88
N ALA A 66 -1.33 -11.20 -13.81
CA ALA A 66 -2.61 -10.70 -13.31
C ALA A 66 -2.59 -9.17 -13.13
N CYS A 67 -2.17 -8.46 -14.18
CA CYS A 67 -2.31 -7.01 -14.24
C CYS A 67 -3.63 -6.59 -14.86
N ILE A 68 -4.25 -5.56 -14.28
CA ILE A 68 -5.46 -4.92 -14.81
C ILE A 68 -5.17 -3.45 -15.09
N GLY A 69 -5.62 -2.94 -16.24
CA GLY A 69 -5.65 -1.51 -16.50
C GLY A 69 -6.85 -0.89 -15.76
N LEU A 70 -6.66 0.29 -15.18
CA LEU A 70 -7.69 0.98 -14.41
C LEU A 70 -8.09 2.28 -15.12
N PRO A 71 -9.15 2.24 -15.96
CA PRO A 71 -9.57 3.40 -16.72
C PRO A 71 -9.97 4.54 -15.77
N GLN A 72 -9.56 5.75 -16.13
CA GLN A 72 -9.91 6.94 -15.37
C GLN A 72 -11.40 7.25 -15.51
N ASN A 73 -12.04 7.54 -14.38
CA ASN A 73 -13.43 7.99 -14.30
C ASN A 73 -13.49 9.42 -13.76
N ASP A 74 -14.46 10.20 -14.25
CA ASP A 74 -14.81 11.46 -13.60
C ASP A 74 -15.41 11.17 -12.22
N ARG A 75 -15.05 11.97 -11.21
CA ARG A 75 -15.59 11.87 -9.84
C ARG A 75 -17.12 12.04 -9.77
N LYS A 76 -17.72 12.69 -10.76
CA LYS A 76 -19.17 12.92 -10.90
C LYS A 76 -19.82 11.94 -11.88
N CYS A 77 -19.11 10.90 -12.32
CA CYS A 77 -19.67 9.92 -13.24
C CYS A 77 -20.75 9.09 -12.52
N ASP A 78 -21.99 9.12 -13.05
CA ASP A 78 -23.10 8.32 -12.50
C ASP A 78 -22.90 6.82 -12.71
N ASN A 79 -22.17 6.43 -13.77
CA ASN A 79 -21.91 5.04 -14.16
C ASN A 79 -20.41 4.81 -14.40
N PRO A 80 -19.60 4.78 -13.33
CA PRO A 80 -18.17 4.60 -13.45
C PRO A 80 -17.82 3.23 -14.05
N GLN A 81 -16.83 3.19 -14.92
CA GLN A 81 -16.27 1.97 -15.44
C GLN A 81 -15.34 1.33 -14.38
N GLY A 82 -15.81 0.23 -13.80
CA GLY A 82 -15.00 -0.62 -12.93
C GLY A 82 -14.22 -1.68 -13.70
N SER A 83 -13.08 -2.08 -13.14
CA SER A 83 -12.25 -3.18 -13.63
C SER A 83 -12.42 -4.38 -12.70
N ALA A 84 -12.94 -5.48 -13.24
CA ALA A 84 -13.17 -6.71 -12.49
C ALA A 84 -11.85 -7.47 -12.28
N VAL A 85 -11.54 -7.82 -11.04
CA VAL A 85 -10.40 -8.69 -10.70
C VAL A 85 -10.86 -10.15 -10.83
N THR A 86 -10.58 -10.76 -11.98
CA THR A 86 -10.98 -12.15 -12.25
C THR A 86 -9.87 -13.15 -12.01
N VAL A 87 -8.62 -12.70 -12.10
CA VAL A 87 -7.41 -13.54 -11.98
C VAL A 87 -6.43 -12.86 -11.04
N LEU A 88 -5.79 -13.65 -10.17
CA LEU A 88 -4.73 -13.21 -9.25
C LEU A 88 -3.49 -14.09 -9.43
N SER A 89 -2.31 -13.49 -9.36
CA SER A 89 -1.05 -14.23 -9.28
C SER A 89 -0.96 -14.97 -7.93
N ASN A 90 -0.70 -16.27 -7.93
CA ASN A 90 -0.53 -17.03 -6.69
C ASN A 90 0.90 -16.94 -6.17
N LEU A 91 1.15 -16.19 -5.09
CA LEU A 91 2.48 -16.04 -4.51
C LEU A 91 2.81 -17.07 -3.43
N SER A 92 1.91 -18.01 -3.13
CA SER A 92 2.20 -19.08 -2.18
C SER A 92 3.38 -19.95 -2.62
N GLN A 93 4.28 -20.27 -1.70
CA GLN A 93 5.40 -21.18 -1.90
C GLN A 93 4.93 -22.64 -1.92
N HIS A 94 3.86 -22.96 -1.19
CA HIS A 94 3.34 -24.33 -1.04
C HIS A 94 2.21 -24.70 -2.03
N LYS A 95 2.33 -24.29 -3.31
CA LYS A 95 1.33 -24.54 -4.37
C LYS A 95 0.99 -26.02 -4.60
N ASN A 96 1.91 -26.92 -4.30
CA ASN A 96 1.72 -28.35 -4.53
C ASN A 96 0.87 -29.05 -3.44
N ARG A 97 0.42 -28.33 -2.41
CA ARG A 97 -0.38 -28.86 -1.29
C ARG A 97 -1.77 -28.21 -1.18
N LEU A 98 -2.26 -27.64 -2.29
CA LEU A 98 -3.57 -26.99 -2.34
C LEU A 98 -4.69 -28.00 -2.05
N LYS A 99 -5.56 -27.66 -1.09
CA LYS A 99 -6.79 -28.39 -0.83
C LYS A 99 -7.93 -27.72 -1.59
N PRO A 100 -8.99 -28.45 -1.96
CA PRO A 100 -10.15 -27.88 -2.66
C PRO A 100 -10.83 -26.72 -1.91
N ASN A 101 -10.65 -26.63 -0.59
CA ASN A 101 -11.21 -25.60 0.29
C ASN A 101 -10.16 -24.63 0.83
N SER A 102 -9.00 -24.52 0.18
CA SER A 102 -7.99 -23.53 0.55
C SER A 102 -8.54 -22.11 0.38
N SER A 103 -8.38 -21.29 1.42
CA SER A 103 -8.73 -19.87 1.39
C SER A 103 -7.49 -19.03 1.07
N TYR A 104 -7.72 -17.85 0.49
CA TYR A 104 -6.67 -16.94 0.10
C TYR A 104 -6.93 -15.54 0.63
N GLN A 105 -5.87 -14.89 1.09
CA GLN A 105 -5.83 -13.44 1.20
C GLN A 105 -5.43 -12.87 -0.16
N CYS A 106 -6.20 -11.89 -0.62
CA CYS A 106 -6.09 -11.25 -1.91
C CYS A 106 -5.61 -9.82 -1.71
N TYR A 107 -4.71 -9.38 -2.59
CA TYR A 107 -4.06 -8.09 -2.49
C TYR A 107 -4.06 -7.40 -3.85
N LEU A 108 -4.08 -6.06 -3.80
CA LEU A 108 -3.92 -5.17 -4.94
C LEU A 108 -2.73 -4.26 -4.68
N ALA A 109 -1.76 -4.23 -5.59
CA ALA A 109 -0.71 -3.22 -5.60
C ALA A 109 -0.84 -2.37 -6.86
N LEU A 110 -0.71 -1.05 -6.73
CA LEU A 110 -0.95 -0.09 -7.80
C LEU A 110 0.36 0.46 -8.35
N TYR A 111 0.39 0.74 -9.64
CA TYR A 111 1.56 1.29 -10.33
C TYR A 111 1.11 2.06 -11.58
N GLN A 112 2.05 2.75 -12.22
CA GLN A 112 1.84 3.38 -13.52
C GLN A 112 2.64 2.63 -14.59
N HIS A 113 2.13 2.57 -15.82
CA HIS A 113 2.85 1.92 -16.91
C HIS A 113 4.25 2.53 -17.10
N GLY A 114 5.26 1.68 -17.16
CA GLY A 114 6.67 2.10 -17.27
C GLY A 114 7.37 2.29 -15.93
N THR A 115 6.64 2.28 -14.80
CA THR A 115 7.20 2.14 -13.44
C THR A 115 7.10 0.71 -12.92
N ASP A 116 7.11 -0.29 -13.81
CA ASP A 116 6.78 -1.69 -13.51
C ASP A 116 7.74 -2.38 -12.50
N THR A 117 8.72 -1.64 -11.98
CA THR A 117 9.60 -2.05 -10.86
C THR A 117 9.12 -1.54 -9.50
N GLU A 118 8.12 -0.67 -9.46
CA GLU A 118 7.65 0.05 -8.28
C GLU A 118 6.13 -0.04 -8.13
N PHE A 119 5.71 -0.81 -7.14
CA PHE A 119 4.32 -0.89 -6.73
C PHE A 119 4.09 -0.08 -5.45
N SER A 120 2.87 0.41 -5.29
CA SER A 120 2.38 0.88 -4.00
C SER A 120 2.47 -0.23 -2.96
N LEU A 121 2.29 0.16 -1.69
CA LEU A 121 1.88 -0.76 -0.64
C LEU A 121 0.77 -1.70 -1.16
N PRO A 122 0.90 -3.02 -0.96
CA PRO A 122 -0.18 -3.96 -1.23
C PRO A 122 -1.39 -3.73 -0.31
N ILE A 123 -2.55 -3.59 -0.93
CA ILE A 123 -3.82 -3.32 -0.28
C ILE A 123 -4.54 -4.65 -0.08
N HIS A 124 -4.88 -4.99 1.15
CA HIS A 124 -5.66 -6.18 1.46
C HIS A 124 -7.11 -6.01 1.02
N LEU A 125 -7.58 -6.90 0.14
CA LEU A 125 -8.89 -6.79 -0.50
C LEU A 125 -10.02 -7.50 0.26
N ASN A 126 -9.70 -8.52 1.06
CA ASN A 126 -10.72 -9.33 1.75
C ASN A 126 -11.41 -8.57 2.89
N ALA A 127 -10.80 -7.50 3.41
CA ALA A 127 -11.36 -6.67 4.46
C ALA A 127 -11.86 -5.33 3.90
N PRO A 128 -13.00 -4.80 4.40
CA PRO A 128 -13.40 -3.44 4.14
C PRO A 128 -12.36 -2.45 4.66
N VAL A 129 -12.14 -1.37 3.91
CA VAL A 129 -11.18 -0.32 4.23
C VAL A 129 -11.93 1.01 4.14
N SER A 130 -12.09 1.70 5.27
CA SER A 130 -12.76 3.01 5.30
C SER A 130 -11.97 4.05 4.48
N ARG A 131 -10.67 4.14 4.75
CA ARG A 131 -9.69 4.87 3.96
C ARG A 131 -8.33 4.22 4.12
N ARG A 132 -7.56 4.15 3.03
CA ARG A 132 -6.12 3.89 3.08
C ARG A 132 -5.41 4.85 2.17
N SER A 133 -4.47 5.61 2.72
CA SER A 133 -3.59 6.48 1.96
C SER A 133 -2.37 5.70 1.48
N PHE A 134 -1.88 6.01 0.30
CA PHE A 134 -0.68 5.41 -0.27
C PHE A 134 -0.12 6.33 -1.35
N CYS A 135 1.03 5.96 -1.92
CA CYS A 135 1.52 6.64 -3.10
C CYS A 135 1.99 5.69 -4.19
N VAL A 136 2.00 6.21 -5.42
CA VAL A 136 2.44 5.52 -6.63
C VAL A 136 3.50 6.37 -7.30
N GLN A 137 4.55 5.75 -7.84
CA GLN A 137 5.54 6.45 -8.64
C GLN A 137 4.88 6.91 -9.94
N HIS A 138 5.06 8.18 -10.28
CA HIS A 138 4.54 8.80 -11.49
C HIS A 138 5.70 9.30 -12.35
N LEU A 139 5.80 8.76 -13.55
CA LEU A 139 6.72 9.23 -14.57
C LEU A 139 6.13 10.43 -15.27
N THR A 140 6.78 11.58 -15.12
CA THR A 140 6.45 12.77 -15.88
C THR A 140 7.04 12.70 -17.30
N PRO A 141 6.53 13.47 -18.27
CA PRO A 141 7.11 13.55 -19.62
C PRO A 141 8.57 14.03 -19.65
N THR A 142 9.00 14.75 -18.60
CA THR A 142 10.39 15.18 -18.39
C THR A 142 11.27 14.08 -17.78
N HIS A 143 10.73 12.87 -17.57
CA HIS A 143 11.35 11.77 -16.84
C HIS A 143 11.80 12.13 -15.42
N GLU A 144 11.17 13.13 -14.81
CA GLU A 144 11.30 13.36 -13.38
C GLU A 144 10.38 12.39 -12.65
N ASP A 145 10.99 11.50 -11.87
CA ASP A 145 10.30 10.61 -10.96
C ASP A 145 9.72 11.43 -9.81
N ARG A 146 8.41 11.36 -9.63
CA ARG A 146 7.74 11.91 -8.45
C ARG A 146 6.72 10.91 -7.92
N TYR A 147 6.38 11.00 -6.64
CA TYR A 147 5.29 10.21 -6.11
C TYR A 147 3.96 10.96 -6.13
N ILE A 148 2.95 10.16 -6.39
CA ILE A 148 1.51 10.30 -6.35
C ILE A 148 0.73 10.18 -5.04
N PRO A 149 0.23 11.21 -4.34
CA PRO A 149 -0.60 10.94 -3.17
C PRO A 149 -1.99 10.44 -3.61
N LEU A 150 -2.34 9.23 -3.20
CA LEU A 150 -3.62 8.58 -3.51
C LEU A 150 -4.26 8.04 -2.24
N ALA A 151 -5.57 7.90 -2.26
CA ALA A 151 -6.33 7.23 -1.22
C ALA A 151 -7.30 6.23 -1.85
N LEU A 152 -7.62 5.17 -1.11
CA LEU A 152 -8.68 4.25 -1.49
C LEU A 152 -9.68 4.02 -0.37
N SER A 153 -10.84 3.53 -0.75
CA SER A 153 -11.86 2.99 0.16
C SER A 153 -12.48 1.75 -0.47
N THR A 154 -12.91 0.81 0.36
CA THR A 154 -13.59 -0.41 -0.07
C THR A 154 -15.00 -0.47 0.51
N VAL A 155 -16.00 -0.66 -0.35
CA VAL A 155 -17.39 -0.87 0.04
C VAL A 155 -17.82 -2.27 -0.37
N THR A 156 -18.44 -3.02 0.55
CA THR A 156 -18.97 -4.35 0.25
C THR A 156 -20.46 -4.28 -0.05
N HIS A 157 -20.89 -4.83 -1.18
CA HIS A 157 -22.29 -4.89 -1.59
C HIS A 157 -22.58 -6.25 -2.24
N HIS A 158 -23.58 -6.98 -1.73
CA HIS A 158 -23.93 -8.34 -2.15
C HIS A 158 -22.73 -9.31 -2.26
N GLY A 159 -21.78 -9.20 -1.33
CA GLY A 159 -20.57 -10.02 -1.28
C GLY A 159 -19.44 -9.55 -2.21
N GLN A 160 -19.69 -8.62 -3.12
CA GLN A 160 -18.64 -7.99 -3.93
C GLN A 160 -18.02 -6.82 -3.20
N HIS A 161 -16.73 -6.64 -3.37
CA HIS A 161 -15.94 -5.55 -2.81
C HIS A 161 -15.60 -4.56 -3.92
N TYR A 162 -16.11 -3.34 -3.78
CA TYR A 162 -15.87 -2.24 -4.68
C TYR A 162 -14.77 -1.36 -4.10
N VAL A 163 -13.60 -1.40 -4.73
CA VAL A 163 -12.42 -0.63 -4.35
C VAL A 163 -12.41 0.64 -5.18
N SER A 164 -12.54 1.79 -4.54
CA SER A 164 -12.51 3.08 -5.22
C SER A 164 -11.22 3.82 -4.88
N ILE A 165 -10.52 4.33 -5.90
CA ILE A 165 -9.24 5.05 -5.77
C ILE A 165 -9.45 6.52 -6.13
N TYR A 166 -8.86 7.43 -5.35
CA TYR A 166 -8.99 8.88 -5.49
C TYR A 166 -7.64 9.57 -5.32
N ASP A 167 -7.50 10.78 -5.84
CA ASP A 167 -6.37 11.63 -5.44
C ASP A 167 -6.51 11.97 -3.96
N ASP A 168 -5.41 11.90 -3.21
CA ASP A 168 -5.38 12.34 -1.81
C ASP A 168 -4.87 13.79 -1.74
N PRO A 169 -5.75 14.78 -1.52
CA PRO A 169 -5.35 16.18 -1.50
C PRO A 169 -4.62 16.59 -0.22
N CYS A 170 -4.71 15.77 0.84
CA CYS A 170 -4.18 16.09 2.16
C CYS A 170 -3.52 14.83 2.78
N PRO A 171 -2.44 14.29 2.19
CA PRO A 171 -1.67 13.25 2.86
C PRO A 171 -1.08 13.81 4.16
N SER A 172 -0.95 12.97 5.19
CA SER A 172 -0.47 13.45 6.50
C SER A 172 0.98 13.95 6.44
N TYR A 173 1.85 13.20 5.76
CA TYR A 173 3.26 13.53 5.64
C TYR A 173 3.75 13.53 4.19
N ALA A 174 4.58 14.51 3.86
CA ALA A 174 5.44 14.50 2.69
C ALA A 174 6.89 14.34 3.18
N ILE A 175 7.49 13.19 2.89
CA ILE A 175 8.80 12.81 3.40
C ILE A 175 9.81 12.88 2.27
N GLU A 176 10.66 13.91 2.30
CA GLU A 176 11.74 14.14 1.36
C GLU A 176 13.04 13.55 1.91
N ASN A 177 13.65 12.66 1.12
CA ASN A 177 14.97 12.14 1.39
C ASN A 177 15.99 12.77 0.44
N ARG A 178 16.91 13.58 0.97
CA ARG A 178 17.98 14.24 0.20
C ARG A 178 19.29 13.44 0.19
N THR A 179 19.34 12.32 0.89
CA THR A 179 20.54 11.47 0.93
C THR A 179 20.64 10.62 -0.34
N ASP A 180 21.78 9.93 -0.49
CA ASP A 180 22.08 9.06 -1.61
C ASP A 180 21.64 7.60 -1.43
N PHE A 181 20.98 7.25 -0.33
CA PHE A 181 20.49 5.90 -0.02
C PHE A 181 18.99 5.87 0.32
N ASN A 182 18.38 4.69 0.26
CA ASN A 182 16.97 4.49 0.59
C ASN A 182 16.76 4.45 2.11
N ILE A 183 15.69 5.08 2.57
CA ILE A 183 15.31 5.12 3.98
C ILE A 183 13.94 4.46 4.14
N TYR A 184 13.84 3.55 5.10
CA TYR A 184 12.57 2.96 5.51
C TYR A 184 11.91 3.89 6.53
N VAL A 185 10.61 4.06 6.42
CA VAL A 185 9.79 4.79 7.38
C VAL A 185 8.61 3.94 7.79
N ALA A 186 8.27 4.01 9.06
CA ALA A 186 7.09 3.38 9.62
C ALA A 186 6.54 4.21 10.78
N GLN A 187 5.30 3.94 11.15
CA GLN A 187 4.76 4.39 12.42
C GLN A 187 5.44 3.62 13.58
N ALA A 188 5.76 4.33 14.66
CA ALA A 188 6.21 3.73 15.91
C ALA A 188 5.02 3.25 16.75
N ASP A 189 5.17 2.12 17.44
CA ASP A 189 4.21 1.61 18.43
C ASP A 189 4.19 2.44 19.73
N SER A 190 5.18 3.33 19.92
CA SER A 190 5.30 4.22 21.06
C SER A 190 5.78 5.61 20.65
N THR A 191 5.25 6.63 21.32
CA THR A 191 5.74 8.02 21.20
C THR A 191 6.90 8.34 22.15
N ASN A 192 7.33 7.38 22.97
CA ASN A 192 8.39 7.58 23.95
C ASN A 192 9.79 7.47 23.32
N ALA A 193 10.43 8.63 23.11
CA ALA A 193 11.77 8.72 22.51
C ALA A 193 12.90 8.05 23.33
N SER A 194 12.67 7.70 24.60
CA SER A 194 13.69 7.07 25.46
C SER A 194 13.78 5.54 25.33
N LYS A 195 12.86 4.92 24.60
CA LYS A 195 12.80 3.47 24.43
C LYS A 195 12.95 3.10 22.95
N PRO A 196 13.55 1.94 22.64
CA PRO A 196 13.42 1.37 21.31
C PRO A 196 11.93 1.12 21.05
N ALA A 197 11.50 1.42 19.83
CA ALA A 197 10.15 1.18 19.37
C ALA A 197 10.16 0.18 18.22
N GLU A 198 9.03 -0.47 18.03
CA GLU A 198 8.77 -1.35 16.91
C GLU A 198 7.92 -0.65 15.86
N ALA A 199 8.03 -1.12 14.62
CA ALA A 199 7.22 -0.62 13.53
C ALA A 199 5.80 -1.18 13.65
N VAL A 200 4.81 -0.30 13.69
CA VAL A 200 3.41 -0.69 13.54
C VAL A 200 3.23 -1.27 12.13
N PRO A 201 2.64 -2.47 11.99
CA PRO A 201 2.40 -3.07 10.69
C PRO A 201 1.56 -2.18 9.77
N GLU A 202 1.99 -2.02 8.53
CA GLU A 202 1.23 -1.32 7.50
C GLU A 202 -0.03 -2.10 7.11
N CYS A 203 0.11 -3.42 6.99
CA CYS A 203 -0.97 -4.32 6.61
C CYS A 203 -1.77 -4.77 7.85
N PRO A 204 -3.02 -5.23 7.69
CA PRO A 204 -3.79 -5.84 8.77
C PRO A 204 -3.06 -7.02 9.42
N ALA A 205 -3.46 -7.39 10.64
CA ALA A 205 -2.84 -8.48 11.40
C ALA A 205 -2.92 -9.83 10.67
N GLU A 206 -3.92 -10.02 9.81
CA GLU A 206 -4.12 -11.23 9.01
C GLU A 206 -3.31 -11.25 7.70
N ALA A 207 -2.47 -10.24 7.47
CA ALA A 207 -1.64 -10.18 6.27
C ALA A 207 -0.57 -11.27 6.27
N ASN A 208 -0.22 -11.73 5.08
CA ASN A 208 0.76 -12.80 4.88
C ASN A 208 2.21 -12.31 4.86
N PHE A 209 2.46 -11.02 5.06
CA PHE A 209 3.78 -10.43 4.95
C PHE A 209 3.80 -9.08 5.65
N VAL A 210 4.99 -8.62 5.97
CA VAL A 210 5.23 -7.27 6.49
C VAL A 210 5.62 -6.35 5.35
N TRP A 211 5.09 -5.14 5.36
CA TRP A 211 5.46 -4.06 4.44
C TRP A 211 5.88 -2.83 5.22
N TYR A 212 6.85 -2.10 4.66
CA TYR A 212 7.30 -0.81 5.18
C TYR A 212 7.42 0.18 4.02
N GLN A 213 7.09 1.44 4.27
CA GLN A 213 7.27 2.48 3.26
C GLN A 213 8.77 2.77 3.06
N ILE A 214 9.18 2.83 1.81
CA ILE A 214 10.55 3.18 1.43
C ILE A 214 10.52 4.59 0.83
N VAL A 215 11.37 5.47 1.36
CA VAL A 215 11.69 6.79 0.81
C VAL A 215 12.99 6.64 0.04
N ARG A 216 12.89 6.60 -1.29
CA ARG A 216 14.07 6.44 -2.14
C ARG A 216 15.04 7.61 -2.02
N SER A 217 16.29 7.35 -2.35
CA SER A 217 17.33 8.38 -2.52
C SER A 217 16.84 9.52 -3.41
N ARG A 218 16.97 10.76 -2.93
CA ARG A 218 16.60 12.00 -3.66
C ARG A 218 15.13 12.06 -4.10
N GLN A 219 14.23 11.47 -3.32
CA GLN A 219 12.80 11.39 -3.64
C GLN A 219 11.94 11.91 -2.49
N THR A 220 10.73 12.34 -2.84
CA THR A 220 9.67 12.66 -1.87
C THR A 220 8.56 11.64 -1.99
N VAL A 221 8.19 11.00 -0.89
CA VAL A 221 7.02 10.09 -0.83
C VAL A 221 5.96 10.65 0.11
N PHE A 222 4.72 10.24 -0.11
CA PHE A 222 3.60 10.61 0.75
C PHE A 222 3.22 9.44 1.64
N TYR A 223 3.07 9.72 2.93
CA TYR A 223 2.87 8.70 3.94
C TYR A 223 1.82 9.15 4.97
N THR A 224 0.87 8.25 5.23
CA THR A 224 -0.09 8.39 6.32
C THR A 224 0.04 7.17 7.23
N PRO A 225 0.35 7.35 8.52
CA PRO A 225 0.41 6.28 9.49
C PRO A 225 -0.87 5.45 9.58
N PRO A 226 -0.77 4.12 9.80
CA PRO A 226 -1.92 3.24 9.95
C PRO A 226 -2.97 3.72 10.95
N GLU A 227 -2.54 4.24 12.12
CA GLU A 227 -3.50 4.73 13.13
C GLU A 227 -4.25 6.00 12.70
N LEU A 228 -3.64 6.85 11.87
CA LEU A 228 -4.33 8.03 11.33
C LEU A 228 -5.35 7.65 10.25
N ASP A 229 -5.04 6.66 9.41
CA ASP A 229 -6.01 6.14 8.44
C ASP A 229 -7.19 5.43 9.14
N ALA A 230 -6.93 4.73 10.24
CA ALA A 230 -7.95 3.99 10.98
C ALA A 230 -9.05 4.87 11.61
N VAL A 231 -8.72 6.12 11.99
CA VAL A 231 -9.68 7.07 12.58
C VAL A 231 -10.32 8.01 11.57
N PHE A 232 -9.96 7.95 10.29
CA PHE A 232 -10.57 8.81 9.27
C PHE A 232 -12.08 8.50 9.12
N PRO A 233 -12.96 9.52 8.99
CA PRO A 233 -12.70 10.96 8.83
C PRO A 233 -12.76 11.76 10.15
N GLU A 234 -12.68 11.12 11.30
CA GLU A 234 -12.82 11.76 12.61
C GLU A 234 -11.66 12.72 12.90
N ALA A 235 -11.88 13.66 13.83
CA ALA A 235 -10.88 14.64 14.21
C ALA A 235 -9.66 13.96 14.84
N GLN A 236 -8.46 14.24 14.31
CA GLN A 236 -7.22 13.60 14.74
C GLN A 236 -6.81 14.09 16.13
N THR A 237 -7.03 13.26 17.16
CA THR A 237 -6.43 13.43 18.50
C THR A 237 -5.29 12.43 18.74
N VAL A 238 -4.91 11.65 17.72
CA VAL A 238 -3.93 10.57 17.84
C VAL A 238 -2.52 11.17 17.80
N GLU A 239 -1.77 10.98 18.88
CA GLU A 239 -0.34 11.30 18.90
C GLU A 239 0.43 10.20 18.18
N VAL A 240 1.07 10.52 17.05
CA VAL A 240 1.88 9.56 16.29
C VAL A 240 3.35 9.96 16.32
N ALA A 241 4.21 8.94 16.41
CA ALA A 241 5.64 9.06 16.18
C ALA A 241 6.06 8.22 14.97
N LEU A 242 7.10 8.68 14.28
CA LEU A 242 7.72 7.97 13.17
C LEU A 242 9.07 7.41 13.58
N ILE A 243 9.41 6.26 13.02
CA ILE A 243 10.74 5.65 13.10
C ILE A 243 11.32 5.48 11.70
N PHE A 244 12.64 5.63 11.62
CA PHE A 244 13.38 5.60 10.36
C PHE A 244 14.47 4.53 10.43
N ALA A 245 14.73 3.87 9.32
CA ALA A 245 15.77 2.85 9.25
C ALA A 245 16.49 2.85 7.90
N CYS A 246 17.69 2.30 7.89
CA CYS A 246 18.35 1.85 6.67
C CYS A 246 18.58 0.34 6.77
N VAL A 247 18.47 -0.35 5.64
CA VAL A 247 18.76 -1.79 5.58
C VAL A 247 20.27 -1.99 5.51
N SER A 248 20.80 -2.74 6.47
CA SER A 248 22.17 -3.25 6.41
C SER A 248 22.15 -4.77 6.42
N GLY A 249 22.45 -5.37 5.27
CA GLY A 249 22.36 -6.82 5.09
C GLY A 249 20.91 -7.27 5.14
N SER A 250 20.56 -8.16 6.07
CA SER A 250 19.21 -8.73 6.21
C SER A 250 18.38 -8.12 7.36
N ALA A 251 18.95 -7.23 8.18
CA ALA A 251 18.27 -6.69 9.35
C ALA A 251 17.92 -5.21 9.18
N ILE A 252 16.68 -4.85 9.52
CA ILE A 252 16.23 -3.46 9.64
C ILE A 252 16.49 -3.00 11.08
N ARG A 253 17.20 -1.89 11.24
CA ARG A 253 17.43 -1.27 12.55
C ARG A 253 16.79 0.10 12.59
N TRP A 254 15.75 0.23 13.41
CA TRP A 254 14.97 1.46 13.56
C TRP A 254 15.67 2.47 14.47
N SER A 255 15.45 3.75 14.16
CA SER A 255 15.77 4.88 15.03
C SER A 255 14.87 4.89 16.28
N HIS A 256 15.19 5.76 17.22
CA HIS A 256 14.23 6.10 18.27
C HIS A 256 12.99 6.80 17.66
N PRO A 257 11.82 6.70 18.31
CA PRO A 257 10.61 7.40 17.89
C PRO A 257 10.79 8.91 17.82
N VAL A 258 10.32 9.48 16.72
CA VAL A 258 10.23 10.93 16.54
C VAL A 258 8.77 11.35 16.52
N ARG A 259 8.33 12.05 17.57
CA ARG A 259 7.02 12.72 17.59
C ARG A 259 6.95 13.77 16.49
N ILE A 260 5.87 13.82 15.73
CA ILE A 260 5.67 14.78 14.63
C ILE A 260 4.57 15.79 15.02
N ASP A 261 4.88 16.63 16.02
CA ASP A 261 3.92 17.53 16.68
C ASP A 261 4.26 19.02 16.55
N GLU A 262 5.50 19.35 16.23
CA GLU A 262 5.97 20.73 16.14
C GLU A 262 7.11 20.90 15.12
N ASN A 263 7.40 22.15 14.78
CA ASN A 263 8.54 22.49 13.96
C ASN A 263 9.84 22.25 14.72
N LYS A 264 10.69 21.35 14.25
CA LYS A 264 11.95 21.02 14.93
C LYS A 264 12.99 20.41 14.00
N ASN A 265 14.24 20.48 14.44
CA ASN A 265 15.35 19.77 13.82
C ASN A 265 15.90 18.77 14.84
N ILE A 266 16.09 17.52 14.42
CA ILE A 266 16.57 16.44 15.27
C ILE A 266 17.66 15.69 14.51
N PHE A 267 18.63 15.12 15.23
CA PHE A 267 19.59 14.20 14.65
C PHE A 267 19.09 12.77 14.81
N LEU A 268 18.90 12.08 13.70
CA LEU A 268 18.60 10.66 13.65
C LEU A 268 19.91 9.89 13.67
N ASN A 269 20.16 9.13 14.73
CA ASN A 269 21.24 8.14 14.69
C ASN A 269 20.74 6.92 13.90
N ILE A 270 21.19 6.78 12.66
CA ILE A 270 20.91 5.58 11.85
C ILE A 270 22.14 4.67 11.91
N PRO A 271 22.01 3.44 12.45
CA PRO A 271 23.13 2.52 12.55
C PRO A 271 23.82 2.33 11.20
N LEU A 272 25.15 2.44 11.18
CA LEU A 272 26.04 2.28 10.01
C LEU A 272 26.03 3.43 8.98
N TYR A 273 25.09 4.37 9.08
CA TYR A 273 25.02 5.55 8.21
C TYR A 273 25.38 6.86 8.94
N GLY A 274 25.49 6.81 10.27
CA GLY A 274 25.86 7.96 11.09
C GLY A 274 24.64 8.79 11.48
N ASP A 275 24.90 10.03 11.88
CA ASP A 275 23.84 10.97 12.24
C ASP A 275 23.33 11.70 10.99
N LEU A 276 22.02 11.67 10.79
CA LEU A 276 21.33 12.44 9.75
C LEU A 276 20.52 13.56 10.39
N LYS A 277 20.35 14.66 9.66
CA LYS A 277 19.48 15.75 10.08
C LYS A 277 18.06 15.48 9.60
N LEU A 278 17.12 15.45 10.53
CA LEU A 278 15.68 15.41 10.28
C LEU A 278 15.06 16.76 10.61
N ALA A 279 14.49 17.43 9.62
CA ALA A 279 13.69 18.64 9.81
C ALA A 279 12.20 18.31 9.70
N VAL A 280 11.43 18.65 10.72
CA VAL A 280 9.97 18.55 10.75
C VAL A 280 9.39 19.95 10.60
N ASN A 281 8.58 20.17 9.57
CA ASN A 281 7.89 21.42 9.30
C ASN A 281 6.38 21.17 9.23
N VAL A 282 5.71 21.35 10.35
CA VAL A 282 4.26 21.20 10.50
C VAL A 282 3.55 22.31 9.73
N ARG A 283 2.67 21.90 8.81
CA ARG A 283 1.76 22.79 8.07
C ARG A 283 0.31 22.35 8.30
N ASN A 284 -0.64 23.20 7.93
CA ASN A 284 -2.07 22.98 8.23
C ASN A 284 -2.69 21.69 7.66
N ARG A 285 -2.09 21.06 6.64
CA ARG A 285 -2.68 19.89 5.95
C ARG A 285 -1.72 18.73 5.78
N THR A 286 -0.48 19.02 5.39
CA THR A 286 0.58 18.02 5.17
C THR A 286 1.83 18.52 5.85
N THR A 287 2.33 17.76 6.81
CA THR A 287 3.60 18.07 7.48
C THR A 287 4.75 17.62 6.58
N GLU A 288 5.71 18.52 6.35
CA GLU A 288 6.89 18.22 5.58
C GLU A 288 7.98 17.68 6.49
N ILE A 289 8.59 16.58 6.07
CA ILE A 289 9.69 15.93 6.78
C ILE A 289 10.85 15.84 5.80
N VAL A 290 11.98 16.45 6.13
CA VAL A 290 13.17 16.47 5.28
C VAL A 290 14.31 15.77 5.98
N ILE A 291 14.87 14.75 5.33
CA ILE A 291 16.05 14.01 5.78
C ILE A 291 17.23 14.44 4.92
N ASP A 292 18.28 14.93 5.56
CA ASP A 292 19.48 15.45 4.89
C ASP A 292 20.76 15.07 5.65
N TYR A 293 21.91 15.27 5.01
CA TYR A 293 23.20 15.26 5.69
C TYR A 293 23.30 16.42 6.70
N ILE A 294 24.28 16.31 7.60
CA ILE A 294 24.61 17.37 8.56
C ILE A 294 25.39 18.50 7.86
#